data_AF-A0A8S9IHS8-F1
#
_entry.id   AF-A0A8S9IHS8-F1
#
_cell.length_a   1.000
_cell.length_b   1.000
_cell.length_c   1.000
_cell.angle_alpha   90.00
_cell.angle_beta   90.00
_cell.angle_gamma   90.00
#
_symmetry.space_group_name_H-M   'P 1'
#
loop_
_entity.id
_entity.type
_entity.pdbx_description
1 polymer ?
#
loop_
_entity_poly.entity_id
_entity_poly.type
_entity_poly.pdbx_seq_one_letter_code
_entity_poly.pdbx_strand_id
1 'polypeptide(L)'
;MSKKPEEDPYVRDPEKPFSLADFEIGRPLGKGKFGRVYLAREVKYISSLSQALAYCHGKCVIHRDIKPENLLLDHEGRLKIADFGWSVQSSNKRKTMCGTLDYLAPEMVENKDHDHAVDNWTLGILCYEFLYGNPPFEAESQKDTFKRIVKIDLSFPDNPNVSAEAKNLISQLLVKDPSKRLSLTKIMQHPWIVKNADPKGVCLI
;
A
#
# COMPACT_ATOMS: atom_id res chain seq x y z
N MET A 1 44.94 -21.35 -8.56
CA MET A 1 44.46 -19.97 -8.36
C MET A 1 43.20 -20.03 -7.52
N SER A 2 43.29 -19.64 -6.24
CA SER A 2 42.13 -19.61 -5.34
C SER A 2 41.24 -18.42 -5.71
N LYS A 3 39.95 -18.67 -5.96
CA LYS A 3 38.95 -17.60 -6.15
C LYS A 3 38.87 -16.78 -4.86
N LYS A 4 38.93 -15.45 -4.95
CA LYS A 4 38.56 -14.57 -3.84
C LYS A 4 37.08 -14.82 -3.50
N PRO A 5 36.69 -14.79 -2.21
CA PRO A 5 35.28 -14.85 -1.85
C PRO A 5 34.56 -13.64 -2.43
N GLU A 6 33.35 -13.84 -2.98
CA GLU A 6 32.44 -12.76 -3.34
C GLU A 6 32.10 -11.98 -2.07
N GLU A 7 32.43 -10.69 -2.07
CA GLU A 7 32.04 -9.77 -1.00
C GLU A 7 30.52 -9.57 -1.07
N ASP A 8 29.85 -9.76 0.07
CA ASP A 8 28.41 -9.49 0.20
C ASP A 8 28.16 -7.98 -0.02
N PRO A 9 27.43 -7.58 -1.06
CA PRO A 9 27.22 -6.18 -1.41
C PRO A 9 26.44 -5.39 -0.35
N TYR A 10 25.90 -6.06 0.68
CA TYR A 10 25.17 -5.43 1.78
C TYR A 10 26.00 -5.20 3.05
N VAL A 11 27.28 -5.62 3.09
CA VAL A 11 28.17 -5.37 4.24
C VAL A 11 28.80 -3.98 4.10
N ARG A 12 28.30 -3.02 4.89
CA ARG A 12 28.77 -1.64 4.93
C ARG A 12 29.74 -1.41 6.08
N ASP A 13 30.73 -0.56 5.85
CA ASP A 13 31.59 0.00 6.90
C ASP A 13 30.73 0.76 7.94
N PRO A 14 30.71 0.33 9.22
CA PRO A 14 29.93 0.96 10.28
C PRO A 14 30.35 2.41 10.57
N GLU A 15 31.57 2.83 10.18
CA GLU A 15 32.06 4.19 10.41
C GLU A 15 31.72 5.17 9.28
N LYS A 16 31.26 4.68 8.12
CA LYS A 16 30.85 5.56 7.03
C LYS A 16 29.58 6.32 7.43
N PRO A 17 29.51 7.66 7.35
CA PRO A 17 28.26 8.40 7.51
C PRO A 17 27.36 8.19 6.28
N PHE A 18 26.04 8.15 6.48
CA PHE A 18 25.09 8.03 5.38
C PHE A 18 25.08 9.30 4.53
N SER A 19 25.06 9.12 3.21
CA SER A 19 24.91 10.18 2.20
C SER A 19 23.74 9.86 1.29
N LEU A 20 23.17 10.87 0.63
CA LEU A 20 22.09 10.65 -0.36
C LEU A 20 22.50 9.71 -1.51
N ALA A 21 23.79 9.57 -1.79
CA ALA A 21 24.32 8.64 -2.78
C ALA A 21 24.33 7.18 -2.30
N ASP A 22 24.19 6.92 -0.99
CA ASP A 22 24.05 5.58 -0.43
C ASP A 22 22.61 5.05 -0.52
N PHE A 23 21.66 5.88 -0.99
CA PHE A 23 20.26 5.50 -1.15
C PHE A 23 19.85 5.57 -2.61
N GLU A 24 19.19 4.51 -3.09
CA GLU A 24 18.43 4.57 -4.34
C GLU A 24 17.19 5.45 -4.11
N ILE A 25 17.27 6.71 -4.50
CA ILE A 25 16.11 7.60 -4.52
C ILE A 25 15.20 7.11 -5.65
N GLY A 26 14.24 6.26 -5.30
CA GLY A 26 13.20 5.85 -6.24
C GLY A 26 12.43 7.08 -6.75
N ARG A 27 12.05 7.06 -8.03
CA ARG A 27 11.16 8.08 -8.60
C ARG A 27 9.77 7.88 -7.98
N PRO A 28 9.07 8.93 -7.53
CA PRO A 28 7.68 8.79 -7.11
C PRO A 28 6.84 8.20 -8.24
N LEU A 29 5.82 7.40 -7.88
CA LEU A 29 4.97 6.66 -8.82
C LEU A 29 4.10 7.55 -9.76
N GLY A 30 4.34 8.88 -9.77
CA GLY A 30 3.78 9.86 -10.71
C GLY A 30 4.01 11.34 -10.31
N LYS A 31 3.86 12.29 -11.28
CA LYS A 31 3.61 13.75 -11.10
C LYS A 31 2.44 14.34 -11.96
N GLY A 32 1.62 15.31 -11.50
CA GLY A 32 0.34 15.79 -12.12
C GLY A 32 -0.75 16.15 -11.10
N LYS A 33 -0.67 17.36 -10.55
CA LYS A 33 -0.23 17.46 -9.15
C LYS A 33 0.72 16.32 -8.77
N PHE A 34 0.28 15.04 -8.71
CA PHE A 34 1.15 13.85 -8.93
C PHE A 34 0.82 12.74 -10.02
N GLY A 35 0.12 13.03 -11.12
CA GLY A 35 -0.07 12.32 -12.41
C GLY A 35 0.92 11.34 -13.09
N ARG A 36 0.39 10.77 -14.17
CA ARG A 36 0.76 9.47 -14.74
C ARG A 36 0.84 8.33 -13.71
N VAL A 37 -0.23 8.20 -12.92
CA VAL A 37 -0.70 7.00 -12.18
C VAL A 37 -1.02 5.81 -13.14
N TYR A 38 -0.58 5.87 -14.40
CA TYR A 38 -0.79 4.79 -15.37
C TYR A 38 -0.03 3.53 -14.98
N LEU A 39 1.12 3.67 -14.30
CA LEU A 39 1.87 2.53 -13.78
C LEU A 39 1.13 1.89 -12.60
N ALA A 40 0.55 2.67 -11.69
CA ALA A 40 -0.16 2.16 -10.50
C ALA A 40 -1.31 1.18 -10.81
N ARG A 41 -1.89 1.28 -12.02
CA ARG A 41 -2.91 0.35 -12.52
C ARG A 41 -2.39 -1.06 -12.74
N GLU A 42 -1.08 -1.25 -12.79
CA GLU A 42 -0.51 -2.57 -12.94
C GLU A 42 -0.67 -3.37 -11.65
N VAL A 43 -1.33 -4.52 -11.77
CA VAL A 43 -1.63 -5.44 -10.67
C VAL A 43 -0.37 -5.88 -9.92
N LYS A 44 0.80 -5.82 -10.59
CA LYS A 44 2.11 -6.07 -9.98
C LYS A 44 2.40 -5.17 -8.77
N TYR A 45 1.98 -3.90 -8.77
CA TYR A 45 2.25 -3.00 -7.64
C TYR A 45 1.38 -3.32 -6.43
N ILE A 46 0.14 -3.75 -6.63
CA ILE A 46 -0.72 -4.25 -5.56
C ILE A 46 -0.11 -5.52 -4.95
N SER A 47 0.42 -6.41 -5.79
CA SER A 47 1.13 -7.62 -5.34
C SER A 47 2.38 -7.29 -4.51
N SER A 48 3.29 -6.45 -5.04
CA SER A 48 4.52 -6.05 -4.35
C SER A 48 4.24 -5.30 -3.05
N LEU A 49 3.24 -4.40 -3.04
CA LEU A 49 2.84 -3.68 -1.84
C LEU A 49 2.26 -4.62 -0.78
N SER A 50 1.44 -5.60 -1.18
CA SER A 50 0.91 -6.62 -0.27
C SER A 50 2.03 -7.44 0.39
N GLN A 51 3.05 -7.83 -0.39
CA GLN A 51 4.21 -8.57 0.12
C GLN A 51 5.06 -7.73 1.09
N ALA A 52 5.32 -6.47 0.73
CA ALA A 52 6.08 -5.55 1.57
C ALA A 52 5.37 -5.26 2.90
N LEU A 53 4.05 -5.04 2.88
CA LEU A 53 3.27 -4.86 4.10
C LEU A 53 3.20 -6.14 4.94
N ALA A 54 3.03 -7.32 4.31
CA ALA A 54 3.04 -8.60 5.02
C ALA A 54 4.39 -8.84 5.72
N TYR A 55 5.50 -8.47 5.08
CA TYR A 55 6.83 -8.50 5.69
C TYR A 55 6.92 -7.57 6.90
N CYS A 56 6.45 -6.32 6.77
CA CYS A 56 6.43 -5.37 7.89
C CYS A 56 5.61 -5.90 9.08
N HIS A 57 4.42 -6.44 8.82
CA HIS A 57 3.54 -7.01 9.84
C HIS A 57 4.20 -8.21 10.54
N GLY A 58 4.92 -9.06 9.80
CA GLY A 58 5.73 -10.14 10.37
C GLY A 58 6.87 -9.67 11.29
N LYS A 59 7.26 -8.40 11.19
CA LYS A 59 8.22 -7.72 12.09
C LYS A 59 7.53 -6.85 13.15
N CYS A 60 6.20 -6.99 13.30
CA CYS A 60 5.37 -6.18 14.18
C CYS A 60 5.41 -4.67 13.86
N VAL A 61 5.68 -4.31 12.61
CA VAL A 61 5.66 -2.92 12.12
C VAL A 61 4.36 -2.67 11.38
N ILE A 62 3.62 -1.63 11.79
CA ILE A 62 2.42 -1.13 11.10
C ILE A 62 2.77 0.21 10.47
N HIS A 63 2.49 0.40 9.18
CA HIS A 63 2.93 1.60 8.45
C HIS A 63 2.03 2.81 8.74
N ARG A 64 0.70 2.65 8.65
CA ARG A 64 -0.34 3.66 8.96
C ARG A 64 -0.41 4.92 8.07
N ASP A 65 0.58 5.16 7.21
CA ASP A 65 0.55 6.27 6.23
C ASP A 65 0.90 5.80 4.80
N ILE A 66 0.30 4.68 4.39
CA ILE A 66 0.45 4.19 3.02
C ILE A 66 -0.42 5.04 2.08
N LYS A 67 0.21 5.67 1.09
CA LYS A 67 -0.43 6.54 0.10
C LYS A 67 0.47 6.67 -1.13
N PRO A 68 -0.04 7.10 -2.30
CA PRO A 68 0.75 7.15 -3.53
C PRO A 68 2.04 7.95 -3.40
N GLU A 69 2.05 9.03 -2.61
CA GLU A 69 3.22 9.89 -2.36
C GLU A 69 4.35 9.15 -1.62
N ASN A 70 4.00 8.12 -0.85
CA ASN A 70 4.92 7.29 -0.08
C ASN A 70 5.29 6.00 -0.81
N LEU A 71 4.91 5.86 -2.09
CA LEU A 71 5.26 4.74 -2.95
C LEU A 71 6.26 5.21 -4.03
N LEU A 72 7.47 4.67 -3.98
CA LEU A 72 8.55 4.98 -4.91
C LEU A 72 8.80 3.81 -5.85
N LEU A 73 9.34 4.10 -7.03
CA LEU A 73 9.85 3.12 -8.00
C LEU A 73 11.35 3.29 -8.15
N ASP A 74 12.12 2.22 -7.98
CA ASP A 74 13.54 2.27 -8.32
C ASP A 74 13.79 2.30 -9.84
N HIS A 75 15.05 2.27 -10.26
CA HIS A 75 15.41 2.42 -11.67
C HIS A 75 15.00 1.21 -12.52
N GLU A 76 14.71 0.06 -11.89
CA GLU A 76 14.14 -1.13 -12.51
C GLU A 76 12.62 -1.16 -12.45
N GLY A 77 11.98 -0.15 -11.88
CA GLY A 77 10.53 -0.06 -11.76
C GLY A 77 9.95 -0.94 -10.65
N ARG A 78 10.74 -1.34 -9.65
CA ARG A 78 10.26 -2.08 -8.47
C ARG A 78 9.73 -1.11 -7.42
N LEU A 79 8.60 -1.47 -6.82
CA LEU A 79 7.96 -0.67 -5.77
C LEU A 79 8.74 -0.73 -4.46
N LYS A 80 8.96 0.44 -3.87
CA LYS A 80 9.53 0.63 -2.53
C LYS A 80 8.60 1.50 -1.69
N ILE A 81 8.33 1.08 -0.46
CA ILE A 81 7.58 1.87 0.52
C ILE A 81 8.55 2.88 1.16
N ALA A 82 8.14 4.13 1.24
CA ALA A 82 8.87 5.22 1.89
C ALA A 82 8.05 5.81 3.05
N ASP A 83 8.71 6.66 3.84
CA ASP A 83 8.13 7.44 4.94
C ASP A 83 7.47 6.62 6.07
N PHE A 84 8.33 5.99 6.86
CA PHE A 84 7.96 5.30 8.10
C PHE A 84 7.79 6.26 9.29
N GLY A 85 7.67 7.58 9.08
CA GLY A 85 7.56 8.58 10.15
C GLY A 85 6.32 8.40 11.04
N TRP A 86 5.27 7.78 10.51
CA TRP A 86 4.06 7.39 11.25
C TRP A 86 4.02 5.91 11.60
N SER A 87 5.05 5.16 11.24
CA SER A 87 5.09 3.73 11.54
C SER A 87 5.25 3.50 13.05
N VAL A 88 4.77 2.35 13.50
CA VAL A 88 4.96 1.90 14.89
C VAL A 88 5.36 0.45 14.91
N GLN A 89 6.29 0.14 15.82
CA GLN A 89 6.57 -1.24 16.23
C GLN A 89 5.69 -1.56 17.44
N SER A 90 4.61 -2.33 17.26
CA SER A 90 3.66 -2.62 18.33
C SER A 90 2.87 -3.90 18.03
N SER A 91 2.78 -4.79 19.01
CA SER A 91 1.88 -5.95 19.00
C SER A 91 0.48 -5.63 19.53
N ASN A 92 0.27 -4.44 20.10
CA ASN A 92 -0.94 -4.05 20.84
C ASN A 92 -1.79 -3.02 20.08
N LYS A 93 -3.11 -3.05 20.32
CA LYS A 93 -4.10 -2.12 19.75
C LYS A 93 -3.94 -0.69 20.30
N ARG A 94 -4.23 0.34 19.49
CA ARG A 94 -4.03 1.77 19.87
C ARG A 94 -5.13 2.71 19.38
N LYS A 95 -5.12 3.95 19.90
CA LYS A 95 -6.14 5.01 19.66
C LYS A 95 -5.67 6.26 18.90
N THR A 96 -4.38 6.42 18.60
CA THR A 96 -3.86 7.67 17.98
C THR A 96 -4.33 7.82 16.53
N MET A 97 -4.96 8.95 16.19
CA MET A 97 -5.37 9.30 14.82
C MET A 97 -4.18 9.92 14.05
N CYS A 98 -3.71 9.24 13.01
CA CYS A 98 -2.64 9.69 12.10
C CYS A 98 -2.94 9.19 10.66
N GLY A 99 -2.47 9.91 9.63
CA GLY A 99 -2.62 9.55 8.21
C GLY A 99 -3.35 10.61 7.38
N THR A 100 -3.35 10.45 6.05
CA THR A 100 -4.17 11.25 5.13
C THR A 100 -5.65 10.84 5.26
N LEU A 101 -6.55 11.81 5.37
CA LEU A 101 -7.96 11.62 5.71
C LEU A 101 -8.67 10.56 4.85
N ASP A 102 -8.39 10.54 3.56
CA ASP A 102 -9.06 9.65 2.58
C ASP A 102 -8.64 8.18 2.69
N TYR A 103 -7.59 7.88 3.46
CA TYR A 103 -7.06 6.53 3.66
C TYR A 103 -7.35 5.97 5.06
N LEU A 104 -8.01 6.73 5.93
CA LEU A 104 -8.32 6.32 7.29
C LEU A 104 -9.34 5.18 7.31
N ALA A 105 -9.04 4.15 8.10
CA ALA A 105 -9.97 3.05 8.35
C ALA A 105 -11.14 3.48 9.28
N PRO A 106 -12.33 2.84 9.21
CA PRO A 106 -13.49 3.21 10.02
C PRO A 106 -13.21 3.24 11.53
N GLU A 107 -12.42 2.28 12.04
CA GLU A 107 -12.02 2.22 13.44
C GLU A 107 -11.12 3.38 13.85
N MET A 108 -10.31 3.95 12.94
CA MET A 108 -9.49 5.13 13.23
C MET A 108 -10.38 6.38 13.29
N VAL A 109 -11.34 6.51 12.36
CA VAL A 109 -12.33 7.61 12.35
C VAL A 109 -13.21 7.58 13.60
N GLU A 110 -13.60 6.38 14.04
CA GLU A 110 -14.41 6.16 15.25
C GLU A 110 -13.58 6.20 16.56
N ASN A 111 -12.27 6.54 16.50
CA ASN A 111 -11.33 6.56 17.64
C ASN A 111 -11.29 5.25 18.44
N LYS A 112 -11.45 4.12 17.75
CA LYS A 112 -11.36 2.77 18.30
C LYS A 112 -9.93 2.26 18.25
N ASP A 113 -9.72 1.25 19.06
CA ASP A 113 -8.51 0.44 19.10
C ASP A 113 -8.29 -0.26 17.74
N HIS A 114 -7.16 0.03 17.09
CA HIS A 114 -6.78 -0.51 15.78
C HIS A 114 -5.48 -1.31 15.83
N ASP A 115 -5.33 -2.23 14.88
CA ASP A 115 -4.14 -3.08 14.68
C ASP A 115 -3.63 -3.00 13.23
N HIS A 116 -2.86 -3.98 12.79
CA HIS A 116 -2.27 -4.05 11.46
C HIS A 116 -3.30 -4.09 10.31
N ALA A 117 -4.57 -4.45 10.60
CA ALA A 117 -5.63 -4.50 9.60
C ALA A 117 -5.99 -3.13 8.99
N VAL A 118 -5.51 -2.02 9.57
CA VAL A 118 -5.61 -0.68 8.95
C VAL A 118 -4.84 -0.62 7.63
N ASP A 119 -3.69 -1.28 7.52
CA ASP A 119 -2.91 -1.28 6.28
C ASP A 119 -3.64 -2.07 5.16
N ASN A 120 -4.43 -3.11 5.52
CA ASN A 120 -5.27 -3.84 4.56
C ASN A 120 -6.38 -2.94 4.00
N TRP A 121 -6.99 -2.11 4.86
CA TRP A 121 -7.97 -1.11 4.44
C TRP A 121 -7.33 -0.11 3.47
N THR A 122 -6.18 0.44 3.85
CA THR A 122 -5.44 1.41 3.04
C THR A 122 -5.05 0.84 1.67
N LEU A 123 -4.69 -0.43 1.59
CA LEU A 123 -4.46 -1.12 0.32
C LEU A 123 -5.73 -1.20 -0.56
N GLY A 124 -6.91 -1.37 0.05
CA GLY A 124 -8.19 -1.30 -0.65
C GLY A 124 -8.49 0.08 -1.23
N ILE A 125 -8.19 1.14 -0.46
CA ILE A 125 -8.31 2.54 -0.91
C ILE A 125 -7.39 2.79 -2.11
N LEU A 126 -6.11 2.39 -2.00
CA LEU A 126 -5.15 2.52 -3.10
C LEU A 126 -5.56 1.74 -4.35
N CYS A 127 -6.03 0.51 -4.18
CA CYS A 127 -6.47 -0.31 -5.31
C CYS A 127 -7.63 0.35 -6.05
N TYR A 128 -8.59 0.92 -5.31
CA TYR A 128 -9.68 1.68 -5.90
C TYR A 128 -9.16 2.92 -6.62
N GLU A 129 -8.33 3.72 -5.95
CA GLU A 129 -7.79 4.97 -6.49
C GLU A 129 -6.96 4.75 -7.76
N PHE A 130 -6.15 3.70 -7.84
CA PHE A 130 -5.38 3.41 -9.05
C PHE A 130 -6.30 3.12 -10.26
N LEU A 131 -7.40 2.41 -10.03
CA LEU A 131 -8.34 2.04 -11.07
C LEU A 131 -9.25 3.20 -11.48
N TYR A 132 -9.75 3.96 -10.50
CA TYR A 132 -10.77 5.00 -10.70
C TYR A 132 -10.23 6.44 -10.74
N GLY A 133 -8.99 6.66 -10.29
CA GLY A 133 -8.29 7.94 -10.29
C GLY A 133 -8.46 8.77 -9.01
N ASN A 134 -9.43 8.45 -8.15
CA ASN A 134 -9.68 9.14 -6.88
C ASN A 134 -10.06 8.13 -5.78
N PRO A 135 -9.86 8.45 -4.49
CA PRO A 135 -10.30 7.60 -3.38
C PRO A 135 -11.82 7.36 -3.35
N PRO A 136 -12.31 6.20 -2.87
CA PRO A 136 -13.73 5.84 -2.96
C PRO A 136 -14.65 6.67 -2.06
N PHE A 137 -14.10 7.23 -0.97
CA PHE A 137 -14.88 7.94 0.05
C PHE A 137 -14.63 9.45 0.07
N GLU A 138 -13.82 9.98 -0.86
CA GLU A 138 -13.56 11.41 -0.98
C GLU A 138 -14.88 12.19 -1.13
N ALA A 139 -14.97 13.33 -0.45
CA ALA A 139 -16.13 14.22 -0.48
C ALA A 139 -15.67 15.68 -0.28
N GLU A 140 -16.57 16.63 -0.51
CA GLU A 140 -16.26 18.07 -0.40
C GLU A 140 -15.83 18.50 1.01
N SER A 141 -16.34 17.83 2.05
CA SER A 141 -16.02 18.14 3.45
C SER A 141 -15.48 16.92 4.19
N GLN A 142 -14.54 17.16 5.12
CA GLN A 142 -13.99 16.12 5.98
C GLN A 142 -15.08 15.35 6.74
N LYS A 143 -16.12 16.07 7.18
CA LYS A 143 -17.27 15.49 7.88
C LYS A 143 -18.03 14.51 7.00
N ASP A 144 -18.15 14.79 5.71
CA ASP A 144 -18.84 13.90 4.77
C ASP A 144 -17.96 12.72 4.38
N THR A 145 -16.65 12.92 4.16
CA THR A 145 -15.68 11.82 3.99
C THR A 145 -15.77 10.82 5.15
N PHE A 146 -15.75 11.31 6.40
CA PHE A 146 -15.90 10.45 7.59
C PHE A 146 -17.22 9.70 7.63
N LYS A 147 -18.34 10.34 7.28
CA LYS A 147 -19.64 9.65 7.21
C LYS A 147 -19.62 8.53 6.17
N ARG A 148 -19.01 8.75 5.01
CA ARG A 148 -18.91 7.76 3.93
C ARG A 148 -18.05 6.58 4.34
N ILE A 149 -16.89 6.83 4.97
CA ILE A 149 -16.01 5.81 5.54
C ILE A 149 -16.78 4.96 6.58
N VAL A 150 -17.43 5.59 7.55
CA VAL A 150 -18.11 4.87 8.65
C VAL A 150 -19.30 4.04 8.16
N LYS A 151 -19.99 4.49 7.11
CA LYS A 151 -21.12 3.79 6.49
C LYS A 151 -20.71 2.75 5.43
N ILE A 152 -19.44 2.73 5.02
CA ILE A 152 -18.96 1.97 3.85
C ILE A 152 -19.80 2.33 2.62
N ASP A 153 -19.93 3.63 2.36
CA ASP A 153 -20.64 4.17 1.19
C ASP A 153 -19.77 4.04 -0.08
N LEU A 154 -19.51 2.79 -0.46
CA LEU A 154 -18.67 2.39 -1.59
C LEU A 154 -19.54 2.19 -2.83
N SER A 155 -19.20 2.91 -3.89
CA SER A 155 -19.81 2.73 -5.22
C SER A 155 -18.72 2.50 -6.26
N PHE A 156 -19.06 1.76 -7.31
CA PHE A 156 -18.16 1.50 -8.44
C PHE A 156 -18.79 2.12 -9.69
N PRO A 157 -18.32 3.28 -10.16
CA PRO A 157 -18.87 3.90 -11.36
C PRO A 157 -18.62 3.01 -12.59
N ASP A 158 -19.47 3.15 -13.61
CA ASP A 158 -19.37 2.37 -14.84
C ASP A 158 -18.15 2.72 -15.70
N ASN A 159 -17.60 3.92 -15.51
CA ASN A 159 -16.42 4.42 -16.21
C ASN A 159 -15.34 4.87 -15.21
N PRO A 160 -14.08 4.39 -15.34
CA PRO A 160 -13.61 3.38 -16.30
C PRO A 160 -14.21 1.99 -16.06
N ASN A 161 -14.26 1.18 -17.13
CA ASN A 161 -14.69 -0.21 -17.01
C ASN A 161 -13.62 -1.00 -16.22
N VAL A 162 -14.02 -1.50 -15.05
CA VAL A 162 -13.18 -2.27 -14.14
C VAL A 162 -13.78 -3.66 -13.98
N SER A 163 -12.91 -4.69 -14.08
CA SER A 163 -13.31 -6.10 -13.98
C SER A 163 -14.04 -6.43 -12.67
N ALA A 164 -14.95 -7.39 -12.72
CA ALA A 164 -15.68 -7.86 -11.53
C ALA A 164 -14.74 -8.39 -10.45
N GLU A 165 -13.64 -9.03 -10.83
CA GLU A 165 -12.63 -9.57 -9.93
C GLU A 165 -11.87 -8.46 -9.19
N ALA A 166 -11.53 -7.36 -9.85
CA ALA A 166 -10.93 -6.19 -9.18
C ALA A 166 -11.89 -5.57 -8.16
N LYS A 167 -13.16 -5.37 -8.57
CA LYS A 167 -14.22 -4.88 -7.67
C LYS A 167 -14.41 -5.83 -6.47
N ASN A 168 -14.33 -7.13 -6.70
CA ASN A 168 -14.42 -8.13 -5.64
C ASN A 168 -13.25 -8.04 -4.64
N LEU A 169 -12.00 -7.88 -5.11
CA LEU A 169 -10.85 -7.68 -4.23
C LEU A 169 -11.05 -6.44 -3.35
N ILE A 170 -11.41 -5.30 -3.95
CA ILE A 170 -11.64 -4.03 -3.23
C ILE A 170 -12.72 -4.22 -2.16
N SER A 171 -13.84 -4.85 -2.50
CA SER A 171 -14.94 -5.10 -1.57
C SER A 171 -14.56 -6.03 -0.41
N GLN A 172 -13.59 -6.93 -0.60
CA GLN A 172 -13.07 -7.79 0.49
C GLN A 172 -12.05 -7.07 1.40
N LEU A 173 -11.45 -5.96 0.94
CA LEU A 173 -10.53 -5.14 1.72
C LEU A 173 -11.25 -4.00 2.46
N LEU A 174 -12.22 -3.35 1.80
CA LEU A 174 -13.01 -2.24 2.35
C LEU A 174 -14.20 -2.73 3.19
N VAL A 175 -13.89 -3.57 4.18
CA VAL A 175 -14.86 -4.14 5.12
C VAL A 175 -14.78 -3.39 6.45
N LYS A 176 -15.94 -3.00 7.01
CA LYS A 176 -16.00 -2.25 8.28
C LYS A 176 -15.34 -2.98 9.44
N ASP A 177 -15.63 -4.27 9.59
CA ASP A 177 -15.05 -5.13 10.62
C ASP A 177 -13.61 -5.52 10.22
N PRO A 178 -12.57 -5.07 10.96
CA PRO A 178 -11.18 -5.34 10.62
C PRO A 178 -10.85 -6.83 10.56
N SER A 179 -11.51 -7.64 11.39
CA SER A 179 -11.28 -9.10 11.45
C SER A 179 -11.79 -9.85 10.22
N LYS A 180 -12.68 -9.23 9.45
CA LYS A 180 -13.26 -9.80 8.22
C LYS A 180 -12.57 -9.33 6.95
N ARG A 181 -11.64 -8.38 7.05
CA ARG A 181 -10.86 -7.93 5.89
C ARG A 181 -9.99 -9.05 5.36
N LEU A 182 -9.86 -9.13 4.04
CA LEU A 182 -8.92 -10.05 3.40
C LEU A 182 -7.50 -9.78 3.94
N SER A 183 -6.82 -10.82 4.41
CA SER A 183 -5.45 -10.69 4.92
C SER A 183 -4.47 -10.48 3.75
N LEU A 184 -3.40 -9.71 3.99
CA LEU A 184 -2.35 -9.47 2.98
C LEU A 184 -1.78 -10.77 2.38
N THR A 185 -1.66 -11.82 3.20
CA THR A 185 -1.22 -13.15 2.75
C THR A 185 -2.21 -13.82 1.79
N LYS A 186 -3.52 -13.60 1.97
CA LYS A 186 -4.57 -14.16 1.11
C LYS A 186 -4.79 -13.33 -0.16
N ILE A 187 -4.38 -12.05 -0.20
CA ILE A 187 -4.45 -11.22 -1.40
C ILE A 187 -3.68 -11.87 -2.56
N MET A 188 -2.52 -12.47 -2.28
CA MET A 188 -1.70 -13.16 -3.28
C MET A 188 -2.39 -14.36 -3.94
N GLN A 189 -3.44 -14.90 -3.31
CA GLN A 189 -4.24 -16.00 -3.83
C GLN A 189 -5.52 -15.52 -4.54
N HIS A 190 -5.80 -14.21 -4.49
CA HIS A 190 -7.01 -13.65 -5.07
C HIS A 190 -6.98 -13.80 -6.60
N PRO A 191 -8.08 -14.24 -7.25
CA PRO A 191 -8.11 -14.49 -8.70
C PRO A 191 -7.63 -13.31 -9.54
N TRP A 192 -7.97 -12.07 -9.14
CA TRP A 192 -7.49 -10.87 -9.82
C TRP A 192 -5.97 -10.70 -9.77
N ILE A 193 -5.32 -11.03 -8.64
CA ILE A 193 -3.87 -10.96 -8.51
C ILE A 193 -3.23 -12.09 -9.32
N VAL A 194 -3.68 -13.34 -9.13
CA VAL A 194 -3.10 -14.51 -9.80
C VAL A 194 -3.16 -14.41 -11.33
N LYS A 195 -4.25 -13.84 -11.87
CA LYS A 195 -4.43 -13.69 -13.32
C LYS A 195 -3.56 -12.60 -13.94
N ASN A 196 -3.20 -11.56 -13.17
CA ASN A 196 -2.63 -10.33 -13.73
C ASN A 196 -1.24 -9.95 -13.15
N ALA A 197 -0.78 -10.59 -12.08
CA ALA A 197 0.56 -10.41 -11.54
C ALA A 197 1.50 -11.50 -12.08
N ASP A 198 2.68 -11.10 -12.56
CA ASP A 198 3.73 -12.04 -12.92
C ASP A 198 4.21 -12.80 -11.66
N PRO A 199 4.18 -14.15 -11.64
CA PRO A 199 4.62 -14.94 -10.49
C PRO A 199 6.10 -14.75 -10.09
N LYS A 200 6.93 -14.14 -10.95
CA LYS A 200 8.35 -13.85 -10.65
C LYS A 200 8.60 -12.43 -10.14
N GLY A 201 7.62 -11.52 -10.23
CA GLY A 201 7.80 -10.12 -9.83
C GLY A 201 8.85 -9.33 -10.65
N VAL A 202 9.34 -9.88 -11.76
CA VAL A 202 10.32 -9.25 -12.66
C VAL A 202 9.72 -9.14 -14.06
N CYS A 203 9.82 -7.97 -14.68
CA CYS A 203 9.28 -7.72 -16.01
C CYS A 203 10.20 -8.28 -17.11
N LEU A 204 9.62 -8.91 -18.13
CA LEU A 204 10.19 -8.85 -19.48
C LEU A 204 9.75 -7.50 -20.07
N ILE A 205 10.73 -6.67 -20.41
CA ILE A 205 10.58 -5.42 -21.17
C ILE A 205 10.11 -5.69 -22.59
#